data_AF-A0A2D7UE04-F1
#
_entry.id   AF-A0A2D7UE04-F1
#
_cell.length_a   1.000
_cell.length_b   1.000
_cell.length_c   1.000
_cell.angle_alpha   90.00
_cell.angle_beta   90.00
_cell.angle_gamma   90.00
#
_symmetry.space_group_name_H-M   'P 1'
#
loop_
_entity.id
_entity.type
_entity.pdbx_description
1 polymer ?
#
loop_
_entity_poly.entity_id
_entity_poly.type
_entity_poly.pdbx_seq_one_letter_code
_entity_poly.pdbx_strand_id
1 'polypeptide(L)'
;MAAGPAPASRDGIALLSVVLIIALLGLMAVPMLEVTRTTQERAIKQQLLTLLNKEAKEYLEIGIYAVQTTGGVPKSFARTQSAKLRKLAEICDRRVRTIDPEMLGTARLNDNATVYNSQVTIAKNRQVAQFIVDKTTQGDNYKRFALVSCATAHDGSLGVYGAEIASMNRSFYTLKFGQF
;
A
#
# COMPACT_ATOMS: atom_id res chain seq x y z
N MET A 1 -47.09 31.11 -68.14
CA MET A 1 -46.04 30.14 -67.75
C MET A 1 -45.75 30.37 -66.28
N ALA A 2 -46.08 29.40 -65.43
CA ALA A 2 -46.00 29.52 -63.97
C ALA A 2 -44.57 29.25 -63.49
N ALA A 3 -44.03 30.16 -62.67
CA ALA A 3 -42.82 29.92 -61.90
C ALA A 3 -43.18 29.05 -60.69
N GLY A 4 -42.69 27.79 -60.68
CA GLY A 4 -42.82 26.91 -59.52
C GLY A 4 -41.89 27.35 -58.38
N PRO A 5 -42.31 27.26 -57.11
CA PRO A 5 -41.48 27.64 -55.98
C PRO A 5 -40.36 26.60 -55.76
N ALA A 6 -39.13 27.08 -55.56
CA ALA A 6 -37.97 26.27 -55.22
C ALA A 6 -38.13 25.64 -53.82
N PRO A 7 -37.95 24.31 -53.64
CA PRO A 7 -37.88 23.72 -52.31
C PRO A 7 -36.44 23.80 -51.82
N ALA A 8 -36.09 24.82 -51.03
CA ALA A 8 -34.73 25.02 -50.55
C ALA A 8 -34.63 25.41 -49.06
N SER A 9 -35.55 24.95 -48.20
CA SER A 9 -35.48 25.31 -46.76
C SER A 9 -35.60 24.16 -45.76
N ARG A 10 -36.03 22.95 -46.15
CA ARG A 10 -36.17 21.82 -45.21
C ARG A 10 -34.86 21.07 -44.96
N ASP A 11 -34.04 20.91 -45.98
CA ASP A 11 -32.79 20.14 -45.87
C ASP A 11 -31.69 20.89 -45.09
N GLY A 12 -31.65 22.23 -45.18
CA GLY A 12 -30.71 23.07 -44.43
C GLY A 12 -30.99 23.09 -42.92
N ILE A 13 -32.26 23.09 -42.51
CA ILE A 13 -32.65 23.04 -41.09
C ILE A 13 -32.37 21.66 -40.51
N ALA A 14 -32.63 20.60 -41.28
CA ALA A 14 -32.30 19.22 -40.88
C ALA A 14 -30.79 19.04 -40.66
N LEU A 15 -29.96 19.52 -41.60
CA LEU A 15 -28.49 19.48 -41.47
C LEU A 15 -27.98 20.25 -40.23
N LEU A 16 -28.51 21.46 -39.99
CA LEU A 16 -28.16 22.25 -38.79
C LEU A 16 -28.53 21.53 -37.48
N SER A 17 -29.70 20.88 -37.44
CA SER A 17 -30.13 20.13 -36.25
C SER A 17 -29.25 18.91 -35.97
N VAL A 18 -28.80 18.21 -37.01
CA VAL A 18 -27.86 17.07 -36.87
C VAL A 18 -26.50 17.54 -36.39
N VAL A 19 -25.96 18.63 -36.94
CA VAL A 19 -24.69 19.21 -36.50
C VAL A 19 -24.76 19.68 -35.04
N LEU A 20 -25.88 20.31 -34.64
CA LEU A 20 -26.10 20.73 -33.25
C LEU A 20 -26.16 19.53 -32.30
N ILE A 21 -26.86 18.45 -32.68
CA ILE A 21 -26.93 17.22 -31.89
C ILE A 21 -25.55 16.57 -31.77
N ILE A 22 -24.78 16.49 -32.86
CA ILE A 22 -23.41 15.95 -32.84
C ILE A 22 -22.51 16.81 -31.95
N ALA A 23 -22.62 18.15 -32.02
CA ALA A 23 -21.86 19.06 -31.16
C ALA A 23 -22.23 18.89 -29.67
N LEU A 24 -23.53 18.76 -29.35
CA LEU A 24 -24.00 18.52 -27.98
C LEU A 24 -23.56 17.16 -27.45
N LEU A 25 -23.62 16.11 -28.29
CA LEU A 25 -23.12 14.78 -27.92
C LEU A 25 -21.60 14.78 -27.71
N GLY A 26 -20.84 15.51 -28.53
CA GLY A 26 -19.40 15.69 -28.35
C GLY A 26 -19.05 16.40 -27.04
N LEU A 27 -19.79 17.46 -26.68
CA LEU A 27 -19.60 18.22 -25.44
C LEU A 27 -19.93 17.39 -24.19
N MET A 28 -20.85 16.44 -24.28
CA MET A 28 -21.21 15.54 -23.17
C MET A 28 -20.31 14.30 -23.08
N ALA A 29 -19.85 13.77 -24.22
CA ALA A 29 -19.06 12.54 -24.26
C ALA A 29 -17.63 12.73 -23.72
N VAL A 30 -16.98 13.86 -24.03
CA VAL A 30 -15.62 14.16 -23.55
C VAL A 30 -15.51 14.17 -22.01
N PRO A 31 -16.35 14.92 -21.26
CA PRO A 31 -16.28 14.91 -19.81
C PRO A 31 -16.66 13.55 -19.21
N MET A 32 -17.58 12.79 -19.82
CA MET A 32 -17.88 11.41 -19.36
C MET A 32 -16.70 10.45 -19.54
N LEU A 33 -15.94 10.56 -20.64
CA LEU A 33 -14.73 9.76 -20.85
C LEU A 33 -13.63 10.08 -19.82
N GLU A 34 -13.51 11.34 -19.43
CA GLU A 34 -12.55 11.76 -18.40
C GLU A 34 -12.97 11.28 -16.99
N VAL A 35 -14.25 11.35 -16.66
CA VAL A 35 -14.80 10.83 -15.41
C VAL A 35 -14.66 9.29 -15.33
N THR A 36 -14.93 8.57 -16.42
CA THR A 36 -14.75 7.10 -16.46
C THR A 36 -13.27 6.70 -16.34
N ARG A 37 -12.36 7.45 -16.99
CA ARG A 37 -10.92 7.21 -16.85
C ARG A 37 -10.43 7.44 -15.42
N THR A 38 -10.79 8.56 -14.82
CA THR A 38 -10.36 8.89 -13.44
C THR A 38 -10.95 7.93 -12.40
N THR A 39 -12.19 7.47 -12.59
CA THR A 39 -12.79 6.44 -11.71
C THR A 39 -12.10 5.09 -11.87
N GLN A 40 -11.76 4.68 -13.09
CA GLN A 40 -11.00 3.46 -13.34
C GLN A 40 -9.60 3.52 -12.69
N GLU A 41 -8.88 4.63 -12.84
CA GLU A 41 -7.57 4.82 -12.22
C GLU A 41 -7.64 4.73 -10.69
N ARG A 42 -8.67 5.31 -10.08
CA ARG A 42 -8.90 5.21 -8.62
C ARG A 42 -9.19 3.78 -8.20
N ALA A 43 -10.04 3.06 -8.94
CA ALA A 43 -10.36 1.66 -8.64
C ALA A 43 -9.11 0.77 -8.71
N ILE A 44 -8.27 0.95 -9.74
CA ILE A 44 -7.01 0.21 -9.88
C ILE A 44 -6.06 0.49 -8.71
N LYS A 45 -5.90 1.77 -8.32
CA LYS A 45 -5.06 2.16 -7.17
C LYS A 45 -5.58 1.57 -5.85
N GLN A 46 -6.89 1.61 -5.62
CA GLN A 46 -7.50 1.03 -4.42
C GLN A 46 -7.32 -0.50 -4.37
N GLN A 47 -7.48 -1.17 -5.51
CA GLN A 47 -7.24 -2.61 -5.61
C GLN A 47 -5.77 -2.95 -5.33
N LEU A 48 -4.83 -2.17 -5.88
CA LEU A 48 -3.39 -2.35 -5.63
C LEU A 48 -3.05 -2.19 -4.14
N LEU A 49 -3.57 -1.15 -3.48
CA LEU A 49 -3.38 -0.94 -2.04
C LEU A 49 -3.95 -2.10 -1.22
N THR A 50 -5.13 -2.61 -1.60
CA THR A 50 -5.74 -3.76 -0.94
C THR A 50 -4.85 -5.01 -1.05
N LEU A 51 -4.26 -5.25 -2.22
CA LEU A 51 -3.31 -6.35 -2.43
C LEU A 51 -2.03 -6.16 -1.61
N LEU A 52 -1.47 -4.94 -1.58
CA LEU A 52 -0.29 -4.63 -0.79
C LEU A 52 -0.53 -4.82 0.71
N ASN A 53 -1.68 -4.38 1.23
CA ASN A 53 -2.06 -4.58 2.63
C ASN A 53 -2.23 -6.07 2.96
N LYS A 54 -2.86 -6.83 2.06
CA LYS A 54 -2.99 -8.27 2.21
C LYS A 54 -1.63 -8.96 2.29
N GLU A 55 -0.70 -8.61 1.40
CA GLU A 55 0.64 -9.17 1.42
C GLU A 55 1.44 -8.75 2.66
N ALA A 56 1.40 -7.48 3.02
CA ALA A 56 2.04 -6.99 4.24
C ALA A 56 1.53 -7.76 5.46
N LYS A 57 0.21 -7.98 5.55
CA LYS A 57 -0.41 -8.76 6.63
C LYS A 57 0.02 -10.23 6.62
N GLU A 58 -0.06 -10.92 5.47
CA GLU A 58 0.35 -12.33 5.36
C GLU A 58 1.81 -12.52 5.78
N TYR A 59 2.71 -11.64 5.32
CA TYR A 59 4.10 -11.69 5.73
C TYR A 59 4.27 -11.31 7.21
N LEU A 60 3.51 -10.37 7.76
CA LEU A 60 3.57 -10.09 9.19
C LEU A 60 3.23 -11.34 10.01
N GLU A 61 2.17 -12.06 9.65
CA GLU A 61 1.74 -13.30 10.33
C GLU A 61 2.83 -14.38 10.26
N ILE A 62 3.48 -14.55 9.10
CA ILE A 62 4.63 -15.45 8.94
C ILE A 62 5.79 -15.02 9.86
N GLY A 63 6.06 -13.71 9.96
CA GLY A 63 7.11 -13.16 10.80
C GLY A 63 6.85 -13.39 12.30
N ILE A 64 5.61 -13.16 12.74
CA ILE A 64 5.17 -13.44 14.11
C ILE A 64 5.37 -14.93 14.42
N TYR A 65 4.89 -15.81 13.54
CA TYR A 65 5.05 -17.25 13.71
C TYR A 65 6.54 -17.68 13.77
N ALA A 66 7.39 -17.08 12.94
CA ALA A 66 8.83 -17.33 12.97
C ALA A 66 9.47 -16.90 14.31
N VAL A 67 9.06 -15.75 14.86
CA VAL A 67 9.54 -15.30 16.18
C VAL A 67 9.06 -16.24 17.29
N GLN A 68 7.80 -16.66 17.23
CA GLN A 68 7.19 -17.55 18.21
C GLN A 68 7.90 -18.91 18.25
N THR A 69 8.13 -19.50 17.08
CA THR A 69 8.78 -20.80 16.94
C THR A 69 10.25 -20.79 17.34
N THR A 70 10.96 -19.69 17.11
CA THR A 70 12.38 -19.56 17.49
C THR A 70 12.62 -19.04 18.90
N GLY A 71 11.56 -18.58 19.59
CA GLY A 71 11.69 -18.00 20.94
C GLY A 71 12.37 -16.62 20.97
N GLY A 72 12.43 -15.92 19.82
CA GLY A 72 13.17 -14.68 19.65
C GLY A 72 13.32 -14.28 18.19
N VAL A 73 14.35 -13.51 17.85
CA VAL A 73 14.59 -13.10 16.46
C VAL A 73 15.10 -14.31 15.63
N PRO A 74 14.46 -14.65 14.49
CA PRO A 74 14.91 -15.76 13.65
C PRO A 74 16.29 -15.51 13.04
N LYS A 75 17.11 -16.57 12.88
CA LYS A 75 18.46 -16.48 12.30
C LYS A 75 18.50 -15.98 10.85
N SER A 76 17.39 -16.08 10.12
CA SER A 76 17.26 -15.58 8.75
C SER A 76 17.19 -14.05 8.68
N PHE A 77 16.96 -13.38 9.82
CA PHE A 77 16.98 -11.93 9.89
C PHE A 77 18.39 -11.43 10.20
N ALA A 78 18.82 -10.41 9.46
CA ALA A 78 20.12 -9.76 9.64
C ALA A 78 19.90 -8.32 10.07
N ARG A 79 20.91 -7.70 10.69
CA ARG A 79 20.89 -6.25 10.96
C ARG A 79 21.47 -5.41 9.82
N THR A 80 22.07 -6.06 8.82
CA THR A 80 22.65 -5.38 7.66
C THR A 80 21.57 -5.15 6.60
N GLN A 81 21.42 -3.90 6.18
CA GLN A 81 20.47 -3.51 5.14
C GLN A 81 21.17 -3.21 3.81
N SER A 82 20.59 -3.72 2.72
CA SER A 82 20.94 -3.26 1.38
C SER A 82 20.37 -1.86 1.14
N ALA A 83 20.91 -1.11 0.17
CA ALA A 83 20.40 0.22 -0.18
C ALA A 83 18.89 0.21 -0.52
N LYS A 84 18.44 -0.85 -1.20
CA LYS A 84 17.03 -1.07 -1.56
C LYS A 84 16.16 -1.27 -0.32
N LEU A 85 16.62 -2.09 0.62
CA LEU A 85 15.91 -2.36 1.86
C LEU A 85 15.84 -1.13 2.76
N ARG A 86 16.93 -0.37 2.85
CA ARG A 86 16.98 0.89 3.60
C ARG A 86 15.95 1.91 3.10
N LYS A 87 15.82 2.05 1.77
CA LYS A 87 14.79 2.92 1.18
C LYS A 87 13.37 2.49 1.55
N LEU A 88 13.10 1.17 1.52
CA LEU A 88 11.81 0.63 1.94
C LEU A 88 11.57 0.87 3.45
N ALA A 89 12.59 0.65 4.27
CA ALA A 89 12.54 0.87 5.71
C ALA A 89 12.21 2.32 6.07
N GLU A 90 12.81 3.31 5.38
CA GLU A 90 12.54 4.73 5.59
C GLU A 90 11.09 5.12 5.29
N ILE A 91 10.55 4.60 4.19
CA ILE A 91 9.17 4.86 3.77
C ILE A 91 8.20 4.24 4.80
N CYS A 92 8.48 3.02 5.25
CA CYS A 92 7.70 2.35 6.27
C CYS A 92 7.79 2.99 7.65
N ASP A 93 8.98 3.37 8.10
CA ASP A 93 9.21 4.01 9.40
C ASP A 93 8.36 5.27 9.51
N ARG A 94 8.36 6.08 8.44
CA ARG A 94 7.52 7.27 8.35
C ARG A 94 6.04 6.94 8.48
N ARG A 95 5.58 5.90 7.78
CA ARG A 95 4.17 5.50 7.80
C ARG A 95 3.74 5.01 9.18
N VAL A 96 4.49 4.07 9.77
CA VAL A 96 4.25 3.56 11.12
C VAL A 96 4.19 4.69 12.12
N ARG A 97 5.19 5.59 12.13
CA ARG A 97 5.26 6.69 13.09
C ARG A 97 4.18 7.76 12.89
N THR A 98 3.64 7.90 11.68
CA THR A 98 2.51 8.80 11.42
C THR A 98 1.22 8.28 12.06
N ILE A 99 1.07 6.94 12.14
CA ILE A 99 -0.15 6.31 12.66
C ILE A 99 -0.02 5.95 14.15
N ASP A 100 1.09 5.33 14.55
CA ASP A 100 1.42 4.99 15.93
C ASP A 100 2.91 5.29 16.20
N PRO A 101 3.24 6.46 16.77
CA PRO A 101 4.61 6.85 17.08
C PRO A 101 5.26 5.96 18.14
N GLU A 102 4.47 5.29 18.99
CA GLU A 102 4.96 4.44 20.09
C GLU A 102 5.21 2.99 19.67
N MET A 103 4.76 2.60 18.47
CA MET A 103 4.91 1.24 17.94
C MET A 103 6.37 0.79 17.97
N LEU A 104 7.29 1.65 17.53
CA LEU A 104 8.73 1.36 17.47
C LEU A 104 9.52 1.96 18.63
N GLY A 105 8.90 2.82 19.44
CA GLY A 105 9.59 3.64 20.44
C GLY A 105 10.68 4.51 19.79
N THR A 106 11.90 4.43 20.32
CA THR A 106 13.05 5.19 19.81
C THR A 106 13.69 4.57 18.56
N ALA A 107 13.43 3.29 18.28
CA ALA A 107 14.05 2.58 17.17
C ALA A 107 13.54 3.09 15.81
N ARG A 108 14.42 3.12 14.81
CA ARG A 108 14.10 3.48 13.42
C ARG A 108 14.24 2.25 12.54
N LEU A 109 13.29 1.99 11.63
CA LEU A 109 13.36 0.77 10.81
C LEU A 109 14.61 0.70 9.92
N ASN A 110 15.23 1.84 9.61
CA ASN A 110 16.47 1.92 8.83
C ASN A 110 17.75 1.83 9.68
N ASP A 111 17.64 1.55 10.98
CA ASP A 111 18.79 1.43 11.88
C ASP A 111 19.38 0.01 11.86
N ASN A 112 20.65 -0.09 11.48
CA ASN A 112 21.40 -1.35 11.45
C ASN A 112 21.91 -1.76 12.86
N ALA A 113 21.76 -0.93 13.88
CA ALA A 113 22.17 -1.26 15.23
C ALA A 113 21.08 -2.04 15.98
N THR A 114 19.83 -1.59 15.92
CA THR A 114 18.75 -2.11 16.77
C THR A 114 17.67 -2.88 16.02
N VAL A 115 17.63 -2.81 14.68
CA VAL A 115 16.57 -3.44 13.88
C VAL A 115 17.11 -4.63 13.11
N TYR A 116 16.35 -5.72 13.17
CA TYR A 116 16.58 -6.91 12.38
C TYR A 116 15.64 -6.89 11.19
N ASN A 117 16.11 -7.30 10.03
CA ASN A 117 15.34 -7.29 8.80
C ASN A 117 15.44 -8.61 8.05
N SER A 118 14.38 -8.95 7.34
CA SER A 118 14.41 -10.02 6.34
C SER A 118 15.19 -9.55 5.11
N GLN A 119 15.50 -10.48 4.20
CA GLN A 119 15.83 -10.10 2.84
C GLN A 119 14.58 -9.53 2.15
N VAL A 120 14.79 -8.73 1.09
CA VAL A 120 13.69 -8.26 0.24
C VAL A 120 13.23 -9.42 -0.63
N THR A 121 12.00 -9.87 -0.42
CA THR A 121 11.36 -10.90 -1.24
C THR A 121 10.53 -10.25 -2.32
N ILE A 122 10.48 -10.86 -3.51
CA ILE A 122 9.55 -10.44 -4.57
C ILE A 122 8.34 -11.36 -4.52
N ALA A 123 7.19 -10.82 -4.13
CA ALA A 123 5.90 -11.50 -4.15
C ALA A 123 5.04 -10.86 -5.24
N LYS A 124 4.71 -11.60 -6.32
CA LYS A 124 3.79 -11.13 -7.37
C LYS A 124 4.14 -9.71 -7.91
N ASN A 125 5.43 -9.47 -8.19
CA ASN A 125 6.00 -8.17 -8.62
C ASN A 125 5.95 -7.04 -7.58
N ARG A 126 5.74 -7.36 -6.30
CA ARG A 126 5.82 -6.43 -5.18
C ARG A 126 6.98 -6.81 -4.29
N GLN A 127 7.63 -5.81 -3.71
CA GLN A 127 8.76 -6.02 -2.83
C GLN A 127 8.23 -6.06 -1.41
N VAL A 128 8.55 -7.14 -0.70
CA VAL A 128 8.14 -7.34 0.68
C VAL A 128 9.37 -7.46 1.56
N ALA A 129 9.35 -6.76 2.70
CA ALA A 129 10.36 -6.88 3.73
C ALA A 129 9.72 -6.82 5.12
N GLN A 130 10.32 -7.54 6.05
CA GLN A 130 9.90 -7.57 7.45
C GLN A 130 11.02 -6.99 8.31
N PHE A 131 10.63 -6.30 9.37
CA PHE A 131 11.49 -5.67 10.34
C PHE A 131 11.07 -6.12 11.74
N ILE A 132 12.04 -6.40 12.59
CA ILE A 132 11.84 -6.80 13.98
C ILE A 132 12.68 -5.87 14.85
N VAL A 133 12.03 -5.22 15.80
CA VAL A 133 12.64 -4.40 16.83
C VAL A 133 12.50 -5.15 18.15
N ASP A 134 13.62 -5.40 18.82
CA ASP A 134 13.61 -5.86 20.20
C ASP A 134 13.29 -4.66 21.11
N LYS A 135 12.14 -4.72 21.78
CA LYS A 135 11.65 -3.69 22.71
C LYS A 135 11.78 -4.13 24.17
N THR A 136 12.52 -5.20 24.43
CA THR A 136 12.75 -5.70 25.80
C THR A 136 13.59 -4.68 26.57
N THR A 137 13.08 -4.20 27.70
CA THR A 137 13.82 -3.25 28.56
C THR A 137 14.51 -3.96 29.72
N GLN A 138 15.58 -3.36 30.21
CA GLN A 138 16.33 -3.90 31.35
C GLN A 138 15.45 -3.83 32.61
N GLY A 139 15.02 -5.00 33.11
CA GLY A 139 14.09 -5.13 34.23
C GLY A 139 12.77 -5.80 33.87
N ASP A 140 12.48 -5.99 32.58
CA ASP A 140 11.31 -6.77 32.15
C ASP A 140 11.50 -8.26 32.46
N ASN A 141 10.48 -8.90 33.04
CA ASN A 141 10.41 -10.36 33.20
C ASN A 141 9.95 -11.08 31.92
N TYR A 142 9.79 -10.35 30.82
CA TYR A 142 9.23 -10.82 29.56
C TYR A 142 9.96 -10.16 28.39
N LYS A 143 10.00 -10.82 27.23
CA LYS A 143 10.60 -10.23 26.03
C LYS A 143 9.51 -9.52 25.22
N ARG A 144 9.82 -8.37 24.61
CA ARG A 144 8.91 -7.66 23.70
C ARG A 144 9.52 -7.49 22.34
N PHE A 145 8.72 -7.71 21.31
CA PHE A 145 9.13 -7.51 19.92
C PHE A 145 8.07 -6.68 19.21
N ALA A 146 8.49 -5.64 18.50
CA ALA A 146 7.66 -5.01 17.49
C ALA A 146 8.08 -5.53 16.11
N LEU A 147 7.12 -6.03 15.35
CA LEU A 147 7.29 -6.53 14.00
C LEU A 147 6.56 -5.60 13.05
N VAL A 148 7.20 -5.25 11.94
CA VAL A 148 6.61 -4.46 10.86
C VAL A 148 6.88 -5.18 9.55
N SER A 149 5.83 -5.35 8.74
CA SER A 149 5.91 -5.89 7.40
C SER A 149 5.50 -4.82 6.40
N CYS A 150 6.27 -4.70 5.33
CA CYS A 150 6.14 -3.69 4.32
C CYS A 150 6.06 -4.32 2.95
N ALA A 151 5.01 -3.99 2.21
CA ALA A 151 4.88 -4.35 0.81
C ALA A 151 4.85 -3.06 -0.03
N THR A 152 5.68 -2.98 -1.07
CA THR A 152 5.69 -1.86 -2.01
C THR A 152 5.56 -2.34 -3.45
N ALA A 153 4.80 -1.58 -4.24
CA ALA A 153 4.73 -1.73 -5.70
C ALA A 153 5.71 -0.76 -6.40
N HIS A 154 5.86 -0.93 -7.72
CA HIS A 154 6.77 -0.12 -8.55
C HIS A 154 6.34 1.35 -8.68
N ASP A 155 5.05 1.64 -8.52
CA ASP A 155 4.47 3.00 -8.55
C ASP A 155 4.67 3.77 -7.23
N GLY A 156 5.29 3.15 -6.23
CA GLY A 156 5.49 3.72 -4.90
C GLY A 156 4.31 3.50 -3.94
N SER A 157 3.25 2.80 -4.36
CA SER A 157 2.18 2.39 -3.46
C SER A 157 2.72 1.45 -2.38
N LEU A 158 2.24 1.64 -1.14
CA LEU A 158 2.75 0.99 0.06
C LEU A 158 1.61 0.38 0.88
N GLY A 159 1.80 -0.85 1.35
CA GLY A 159 1.02 -1.44 2.43
C GLY A 159 1.93 -1.73 3.62
N VAL A 160 1.51 -1.33 4.83
CA VAL A 160 2.25 -1.56 6.06
C VAL A 160 1.35 -2.22 7.09
N TYR A 161 1.86 -3.28 7.70
CA TYR A 161 1.21 -3.97 8.79
C TYR A 161 2.22 -4.15 9.91
N GLY A 162 1.77 -4.04 11.16
CA GLY A 162 2.63 -4.20 12.31
C GLY A 162 1.94 -4.93 13.45
N ALA A 163 2.75 -5.59 14.27
CA ALA A 163 2.32 -6.19 15.51
C ALA A 163 3.35 -5.98 16.61
N GLU A 164 2.86 -5.81 17.84
CA GLU A 164 3.70 -5.89 19.02
C GLU A 164 3.34 -7.16 19.76
N ILE A 165 4.33 -7.99 20.05
CA ILE A 165 4.16 -9.26 20.74
C ILE A 165 5.07 -9.32 21.98
N ALA A 166 4.59 -10.00 23.02
CA ALA A 166 5.32 -10.27 24.23
C ALA A 166 5.50 -11.77 24.42
N SER A 167 6.68 -12.20 24.89
CA SER A 167 6.98 -13.57 25.29
C SER A 167 7.14 -13.64 26.80
N MET A 168 6.26 -14.38 27.47
CA MET A 168 6.29 -14.60 28.91
C MET A 168 6.09 -16.10 29.19
N ASN A 169 6.96 -16.71 29.99
CA ASN A 169 6.88 -18.13 30.37
C ASN A 169 6.74 -19.09 29.16
N ARG A 170 7.44 -18.81 28.05
CA ARG A 170 7.38 -19.55 26.77
C ARG A 170 6.04 -19.46 26.01
N SER A 171 5.11 -18.63 26.46
CA SER A 171 3.90 -18.28 25.71
C SER A 171 4.05 -16.91 25.06
N PHE A 172 3.37 -16.71 23.93
CA PHE A 172 3.38 -15.44 23.20
C PHE A 172 2.01 -14.79 23.19
N TYR A 173 1.98 -13.48 23.40
CA TYR A 173 0.78 -12.67 23.46
C TYR A 173 0.90 -11.49 22.50
N THR A 174 -0.12 -11.26 21.69
CA THR A 174 -0.20 -10.08 20.83
C THR A 174 -0.75 -8.90 21.63
N LEU A 175 0.05 -7.85 21.78
CA LEU A 175 -0.31 -6.62 22.47
C LEU A 175 -0.95 -5.60 21.53
N LYS A 176 -0.41 -5.50 20.31
CA LYS A 176 -0.93 -4.63 19.24
C LYS A 176 -0.89 -5.37 17.92
N PHE A 177 -1.85 -5.10 17.05
CA PHE A 177 -1.87 -5.62 15.68
C PHE A 177 -2.71 -4.68 14.82
N GLY A 178 -2.18 -4.24 13.68
CA GLY A 178 -2.92 -3.32 12.83
C GLY A 178 -2.25 -2.97 11.52
N GLN A 179 -3.02 -2.29 10.69
CA GLN A 179 -2.55 -1.63 9.47
C GLN A 179 -2.00 -0.25 9.83
N PHE A 180 -0.92 0.16 9.16
CA PHE A 180 -0.31 1.48 9.28
C PHE A 180 -0.26 2.16 7.91
#